data_AF-A0A7U5YLH8-F1
#
_entry.id   AF-A0A7U5YLH8-F1
#
_cell.length_a   1.000
_cell.length_b   1.000
_cell.length_c   1.000
_cell.angle_alpha   90.00
_cell.angle_beta   90.00
_cell.angle_gamma   90.00
#
_symmetry.space_group_name_H-M   'P 1'
#
loop_
_entity.id
_entity.type
_entity.pdbx_description
1 polymer ?
#
loop_
_entity_poly.entity_id
_entity_poly.type
_entity_poly.pdbx_seq_one_letter_code
_entity_poly.pdbx_strand_id
1 'polypeptide(L)'
;MMSKDPAKTLHDYESSHWKTRPDKPDSVPADITAALQANLLLMEKPDSNATPAIYYLSPDGQLQQQPGLPPDGDTMNTIMSGKP
;
A
#
# COMPACT_ATOMS: atom_id res chain seq x y z
N MET A 1 -7.17 12.14 17.61
CA MET A 1 -5.84 11.64 18.05
C MET A 1 -5.37 10.59 17.06
N MET A 2 -4.06 10.39 16.87
CA MET A 2 -3.57 9.30 16.02
C MET A 2 -3.84 7.94 16.64
N SER A 3 -3.96 6.91 15.81
CA SER A 3 -4.18 5.54 16.30
C SER A 3 -2.99 5.05 17.11
N LYS A 4 -3.28 4.32 18.20
CA LYS A 4 -2.28 3.63 19.02
C LYS A 4 -1.67 2.43 18.31
N ASP A 5 -2.38 1.85 17.34
CA ASP A 5 -1.92 0.74 16.50
C ASP A 5 -2.30 1.03 15.04
N PRO A 6 -1.46 1.77 14.30
CA PRO A 6 -1.73 2.13 12.91
C PRO A 6 -1.88 0.92 11.99
N ALA A 7 -1.15 -0.18 12.24
CA ALA A 7 -1.20 -1.39 11.43
C ALA A 7 -2.54 -2.11 11.58
N LYS A 8 -2.99 -2.32 12.83
CA LYS A 8 -4.33 -2.86 13.10
C LYS A 8 -5.42 -1.95 12.53
N THR A 9 -5.27 -0.64 12.68
CA THR A 9 -6.26 0.34 12.20
C THR A 9 -6.39 0.30 10.69
N LEU A 10 -5.27 0.19 9.96
CA LEU A 10 -5.28 0.02 8.51
C LEU A 10 -5.94 -1.30 8.11
N HIS A 11 -5.59 -2.41 8.78
CA HIS A 11 -6.21 -3.71 8.52
C HIS A 11 -7.73 -3.69 8.72
N ASP A 12 -8.21 -3.11 9.83
CA ASP A 12 -9.64 -3.00 10.13
C ASP A 12 -10.35 -2.07 9.13
N TYR A 13 -9.70 -0.97 8.72
CA TYR A 13 -10.22 -0.04 7.71
C TYR A 13 -10.44 -0.74 6.35
N GLU A 14 -9.41 -1.41 5.83
CA GLU A 14 -9.47 -2.16 4.57
C GLU A 14 -10.48 -3.33 4.66
N SER A 15 -10.43 -4.11 5.74
CA SER A 15 -11.32 -5.26 5.95
C SER A 15 -12.80 -4.88 6.10
N SER A 16 -13.07 -3.69 6.63
CA SER A 16 -14.43 -3.15 6.71
C SER A 16 -14.99 -2.73 5.35
N HIS A 17 -14.19 -2.79 4.29
CA HIS A 17 -14.47 -2.13 3.01
C HIS A 17 -14.83 -0.66 3.27
N TRP A 18 -13.91 0.08 3.92
CA TRP A 18 -13.98 1.53 4.11
C TRP A 18 -15.25 2.05 4.85
N LYS A 19 -16.01 1.14 5.48
CA LYS A 19 -17.21 1.44 6.28
C LYS A 19 -16.86 1.94 7.68
N THR A 20 -15.79 1.42 8.27
CA THR A 20 -15.28 1.86 9.57
C THR A 20 -14.21 2.92 9.33
N ARG A 21 -14.45 4.16 9.73
CA ARG A 21 -13.50 5.27 9.55
C ARG A 21 -12.84 5.63 10.87
N PRO A 22 -11.49 5.79 10.91
CA PRO A 22 -10.82 6.33 12.08
C PRO A 22 -11.16 7.81 12.26
N ASP A 23 -11.04 8.27 13.51
CA ASP A 23 -11.24 9.69 13.83
C ASP A 23 -10.22 10.56 13.09
N LYS A 24 -10.73 11.59 12.42
CA LYS A 24 -9.87 12.57 11.73
C LYS A 24 -9.18 13.46 12.77
N PRO A 25 -7.85 13.66 12.70
CA PRO A 25 -7.16 14.62 13.55
C PRO A 25 -7.41 16.07 13.07
N ASP A 26 -7.35 17.04 14.00
CA ASP A 26 -7.47 18.46 13.68
C ASP A 26 -6.31 18.98 12.82
N SER A 27 -5.11 18.42 13.02
CA SER A 27 -3.90 18.71 12.25
C SER A 27 -3.09 17.44 12.01
N VAL A 28 -2.36 17.39 10.90
CA VAL A 28 -1.40 16.32 10.63
C VAL A 28 -0.04 16.69 11.25
N PRO A 29 0.52 15.88 12.16
CA PRO A 29 1.85 16.06 12.72
C PRO A 29 2.96 16.07 11.65
N ALA A 30 4.04 16.81 11.88
CA ALA A 30 5.11 17.00 10.90
C ALA A 30 5.84 15.70 10.52
N ASP A 31 6.02 14.78 11.46
CA ASP A 31 6.61 13.46 11.24
C ASP A 31 5.74 12.60 10.31
N ILE A 32 4.41 12.65 10.49
CA ILE A 32 3.45 11.99 9.58
C ILE A 32 3.48 12.62 8.20
N THR A 33 3.53 13.96 8.10
CA THR A 33 3.68 14.65 6.82
C THR A 33 4.96 14.22 6.10
N ALA A 34 6.08 14.14 6.80
CA ALA A 34 7.35 13.71 6.23
C ALA A 34 7.30 12.25 5.74
N ALA A 35 6.69 11.35 6.50
CA ALA A 35 6.50 9.95 6.09
C ALA A 35 5.62 9.82 4.83
N LEU A 36 4.53 10.58 4.76
CA LEU A 36 3.65 10.60 3.58
C LEU A 36 4.39 11.13 2.34
N GLN A 37 5.16 12.21 2.49
CA GLN A 37 5.96 12.77 1.40
C GLN A 37 7.03 11.80 0.91
N ALA A 38 7.73 11.11 1.82
CA ALA A 38 8.72 10.11 1.46
C ALA A 38 8.09 8.96 0.64
N ASN A 39 6.91 8.48 1.04
CA ASN A 39 6.19 7.44 0.32
C ASN A 39 5.73 7.90 -1.07
N LEU A 40 5.22 9.14 -1.18
CA LEU A 40 4.82 9.72 -2.47
C LEU A 40 6.01 9.85 -3.43
N LEU A 41 7.16 10.34 -2.95
CA LEU A 41 8.39 10.41 -3.75
C LEU A 41 8.89 9.03 -4.20
N LEU A 42 8.67 7.99 -3.38
CA LEU A 42 9.00 6.63 -3.78
C LEU A 42 8.06 6.09 -4.85
N MET A 43 6.78 6.50 -4.86
CA MET A 43 5.80 6.10 -5.88
C MET A 43 5.98 6.82 -7.22
N GLU A 44 6.48 8.07 -7.21
CA GLU A 44 6.77 8.84 -8.43
C GLU A 44 7.88 8.22 -9.29
N LYS A 45 8.91 7.66 -8.66
CA LYS A 45 10.07 7.04 -9.35
C LYS A 45 9.68 5.90 -10.32
N PRO A 46 8.81 4.95 -9.93
CA PRO A 46 8.37 3.85 -10.79
C PRO A 46 7.16 4.18 -11.71
N ASP A 47 6.89 5.46 -12.03
CA ASP A 47 5.77 5.91 -12.88
C ASP A 47 4.40 5.29 -12.50
N SER A 48 4.23 5.00 -11.21
CA SER A 48 3.04 4.35 -10.67
C SER A 48 2.00 5.39 -10.31
N ASN A 49 1.25 5.84 -11.32
CA ASN A 49 0.29 6.93 -11.17
C ASN A 49 -1.04 6.53 -10.50
N ALA A 50 -1.24 5.25 -10.17
CA ALA A 50 -2.48 4.74 -9.57
C ALA A 50 -2.20 3.79 -8.39
N THR A 51 -3.02 3.88 -7.33
CA THR A 51 -3.02 2.94 -6.20
C THR A 51 -4.13 1.89 -6.34
N PRO A 52 -3.89 0.61 -5.97
CA PRO A 52 -2.66 0.10 -5.37
C PRO A 52 -1.51 -0.03 -6.39
N ALA A 53 -0.29 0.23 -5.93
CA ALA A 53 0.95 -0.01 -6.66
C ALA A 53 1.73 -1.11 -5.94
N ILE A 54 1.63 -2.34 -6.43
CA ILE A 54 2.15 -3.53 -5.75
C ILE A 54 3.55 -3.83 -6.30
N TYR A 55 4.54 -3.96 -5.42
CA TYR A 55 5.92 -4.31 -5.77
C TYR A 55 6.27 -5.66 -5.15
N TYR A 56 6.90 -6.53 -5.93
CA TYR A 56 7.34 -7.85 -5.49
C TYR A 56 8.63 -8.24 -6.21
N LEU A 57 9.35 -9.23 -5.68
CA LEU A 57 10.52 -9.80 -6.35
C LEU A 57 10.11 -11.07 -7.09
N SER A 58 10.58 -11.22 -8.32
CA SER A 58 10.54 -12.52 -9.02
C SER A 58 11.55 -13.51 -8.40
N PRO A 59 11.46 -14.82 -8.70
CA PRO A 59 12.38 -15.83 -8.16
C PRO A 59 13.87 -15.55 -8.35
N ASP A 60 14.21 -14.84 -9.40
CA ASP A 60 15.57 -14.41 -9.76
C ASP A 60 15.98 -13.09 -9.08
N GLY A 61 15.15 -12.54 -8.20
CA GLY A 61 15.41 -11.32 -7.44
C GLY A 61 15.21 -10.03 -8.21
N GLN A 62 14.55 -10.06 -9.38
CA GLN A 62 14.23 -8.84 -10.13
C GLN A 62 12.97 -8.16 -9.55
N LEU A 63 13.00 -6.83 -9.47
CA LEU A 63 11.86 -6.04 -9.03
C LEU A 63 10.76 -6.05 -10.10
N GLN A 64 9.57 -6.47 -9.70
CA GLN A 64 8.35 -6.48 -10.50
C GLN A 64 7.33 -5.49 -9.93
N GLN A 65 6.40 -5.07 -10.77
CA GLN A 65 5.33 -4.13 -10.40
C GLN A 65 3.98 -4.61 -10.97
N GLN A 66 2.94 -4.53 -10.16
CA GLN A 66 1.54 -4.68 -10.59
C GLN A 66 0.76 -3.41 -10.24
N PRO A 67 0.35 -2.61 -11.24
CA PRO A 67 -0.55 -1.49 -11.02
C PRO A 67 -2.00 -1.98 -10.87
N GLY A 68 -2.73 -1.38 -9.93
CA GLY A 68 -4.14 -1.68 -9.71
C GLY A 68 -4.41 -3.08 -9.18
N LEU A 69 -5.66 -3.52 -9.31
CA LEU A 69 -6.08 -4.87 -8.95
C LEU A 69 -5.38 -5.89 -9.87
N PRO A 70 -4.82 -6.98 -9.33
CA PRO A 70 -4.34 -8.08 -10.16
C PRO A 70 -5.46 -8.59 -11.09
N PRO A 71 -5.18 -8.76 -12.40
CA PRO A 71 -6.21 -9.04 -13.40
C PRO A 71 -6.83 -10.44 -13.25
N ASP A 72 -6.09 -11.39 -12.65
CA ASP A 72 -6.49 -12.78 -12.49
C ASP A 72 -5.82 -13.44 -11.28
N GLY A 73 -6.24 -14.68 -11.00
CA GLY A 73 -5.71 -15.48 -9.90
C GLY A 73 -4.26 -15.89 -10.09
N ASP A 74 -3.80 -16.05 -11.34
CA ASP A 74 -2.42 -16.45 -11.62
C ASP A 74 -1.44 -15.31 -11.33
N THR A 75 -1.82 -14.08 -11.70
CA THR A 75 -1.07 -12.87 -11.34
C THR A 75 -1.05 -12.68 -9.82
N MET A 76 -2.18 -12.88 -9.15
CA MET A 76 -2.24 -12.84 -7.68
C MET A 76 -1.33 -13.92 -7.04
N ASN A 77 -1.36 -15.16 -7.55
CA ASN A 77 -0.52 -16.24 -7.06
C ASN A 77 0.97 -15.93 -7.27
N THR A 78 1.33 -15.33 -8.40
CA THR A 78 2.69 -14.87 -8.70
C THR A 78 3.15 -13.83 -7.68
N ILE A 79 2.31 -12.83 -7.36
CA ILE A 79 2.60 -11.80 -6.36
C ILE A 79 2.81 -12.43 -4.97
N MET A 80 1.95 -13.38 -4.57
CA MET A 80 1.94 -13.94 -3.23
C MET A 80 2.97 -15.04 -3.00
N SER A 81 3.34 -15.79 -4.04
CA SER A 81 4.17 -17.00 -3.93
C SER A 81 5.52 -16.88 -4.66
N GLY A 82 5.69 -15.84 -5.47
CA GLY A 82 6.82 -15.71 -6.38
C GLY A 82 6.87 -16.76 -7.49
N LYS A 83 5.86 -17.62 -7.65
CA LYS A 83 5.85 -18.68 -8.67
C LYS A 83 4.94 -18.27 -9.83
N PRO A 84 5.39 -18.38 -11.10
CA PRO A 84 4.52 -18.19 -12.25
C PRO A 84 3.42 -19.25 -12.31
#